data_AF-A0A502FCA5-F1
#
_entry.id   AF-A0A502FCA5-F1
#
_cell.length_a   1.000
_cell.length_b   1.000
_cell.length_c   1.000
_cell.angle_alpha   90.00
_cell.angle_beta   90.00
_cell.angle_gamma   90.00
#
_symmetry.space_group_name_H-M   'P 1'
#
loop_
_entity.id
_entity.type
_entity.pdbx_description
1 polymer ?
#
loop_
_entity_poly.entity_id
_entity_poly.type
_entity_poly.pdbx_seq_one_letter_code
_entity_poly.pdbx_strand_id
1 'polypeptide(L)'
;MTFPDARRAAATALALLLAALPATRPAALRAQPATAAGTGATGTAVAAPEAEPGEPAEAPPAPASLATGPLRANIPVLPDLPLGPGFERLPIGGWRLTGRAGGGEADHASRLSIETIGRYLAEGTTGRVTVIAQVAGPAEDPSVARRTSLARAVLVKSALVGGGLPGTRIDLRPMGRTAEARDALDIIAPPARPARDEPPPPAPEPPPIPPPPAEPAPRAAAPARGSAARPGGTGAPARATPGNATPGGAGSARPGAPGGQTP
;
A
#
# COMPACT_ATOMS: atom_id res chain seq x y z
N MET A 1 -38.48 -11.80 -32.22
CA MET A 1 -38.56 -10.62 -31.33
C MET A 1 -37.14 -10.14 -31.13
N THR A 2 -36.83 -9.01 -31.76
CA THR A 2 -35.46 -8.57 -32.08
C THR A 2 -35.25 -7.25 -31.34
N PHE A 3 -34.29 -7.21 -30.40
CA PHE A 3 -33.99 -5.99 -29.64
C PHE A 3 -33.04 -5.10 -30.45
N PRO A 4 -33.36 -3.82 -30.73
CA PRO A 4 -32.44 -2.93 -31.41
C PRO A 4 -31.44 -2.26 -30.45
N ASP A 5 -30.26 -2.01 -31.01
CA ASP A 5 -29.05 -1.37 -30.49
C ASP A 5 -29.25 -0.08 -29.70
N ALA A 6 -28.93 -0.11 -28.40
CA ALA A 6 -28.78 1.08 -27.54
C ALA A 6 -27.37 1.71 -27.58
N ARG A 7 -26.49 1.26 -28.50
CA ARG A 7 -25.06 1.66 -28.53
C ARG A 7 -24.69 2.74 -29.55
N ARG A 8 -25.67 3.33 -30.26
CA ARG A 8 -25.39 4.36 -31.30
C ARG A 8 -25.91 5.77 -31.03
N ALA A 9 -26.42 6.06 -29.84
CA ALA A 9 -26.99 7.38 -29.50
C ALA A 9 -26.12 8.27 -28.58
N ALA A 10 -24.85 7.91 -28.34
CA ALA A 10 -23.94 8.69 -27.49
C ALA A 10 -22.79 9.36 -28.28
N ALA A 11 -22.92 9.49 -29.60
CA ALA A 11 -21.90 10.08 -30.48
C ALA A 11 -22.27 11.46 -31.03
N THR A 12 -23.40 12.05 -30.61
CA THR A 12 -23.93 13.28 -31.22
C THR A 12 -24.47 14.28 -30.19
N ALA A 13 -23.84 14.41 -29.03
CA ALA A 13 -24.17 15.44 -28.03
C ALA A 13 -22.93 16.15 -27.44
N LEU A 14 -21.74 15.95 -28.01
CA LEU A 14 -20.49 16.58 -27.58
C LEU A 14 -19.94 17.59 -28.60
N ALA A 15 -20.80 18.10 -29.51
CA ALA A 15 -20.42 19.06 -30.55
C ALA A 15 -21.07 20.45 -30.39
N LEU A 16 -21.88 20.69 -29.35
CA LEU A 16 -22.63 21.94 -29.18
C LEU A 16 -22.55 22.55 -27.76
N LEU A 17 -21.45 22.30 -27.05
CA LEU A 17 -21.10 23.05 -25.83
C LEU A 17 -19.68 23.64 -25.92
N LEU A 18 -19.33 24.13 -27.11
CA LEU A 18 -18.05 24.78 -27.41
C LEU A 18 -18.21 26.29 -27.73
N ALA A 19 -19.30 26.92 -27.30
CA ALA A 19 -19.58 28.32 -27.59
C ALA A 19 -20.23 29.01 -26.39
N ALA A 20 -19.44 29.39 -25.38
CA ALA A 20 -19.67 30.55 -24.50
C ALA A 20 -18.79 30.43 -23.23
N LEU A 21 -17.49 30.71 -23.35
CA LEU A 21 -16.70 31.17 -22.20
C LEU A 21 -16.04 32.50 -22.58
N PRO A 22 -16.42 33.60 -21.90
CA PRO A 22 -15.83 34.91 -22.15
C PRO A 22 -14.36 34.92 -21.73
N ALA A 23 -13.54 35.51 -22.59
CA ALA A 23 -12.14 35.79 -22.34
C ALA A 23 -11.98 36.78 -21.17
N THR A 24 -11.75 36.28 -19.97
CA THR A 24 -11.28 37.10 -18.85
C THR A 24 -9.76 37.27 -18.94
N ARG A 25 -9.33 38.42 -19.46
CA ARG A 25 -8.01 39.00 -19.23
C ARG A 25 -7.95 39.56 -17.80
N PRO A 26 -6.89 39.25 -17.03
CA PRO A 26 -6.24 40.23 -16.17
C PRO A 26 -4.83 40.50 -16.74
N ALA A 27 -4.58 41.69 -17.27
CA ALA A 27 -4.21 42.90 -16.52
C ALA A 27 -2.83 42.75 -15.84
N ALA A 28 -1.84 43.26 -16.55
CA ALA A 28 -0.76 44.13 -16.12
C ALA A 28 -0.15 44.02 -14.70
N LEU A 29 1.16 44.29 -14.71
CA LEU A 29 1.98 44.79 -13.60
C LEU A 29 2.43 43.77 -12.56
N ARG A 30 3.71 43.38 -12.65
CA ARG A 30 4.75 44.09 -11.89
C ARG A 30 6.14 43.62 -12.32
N ALA A 31 6.92 44.56 -12.85
CA ALA A 31 8.36 44.46 -12.89
C ALA A 31 8.89 44.30 -11.46
N GLN A 32 9.62 43.23 -11.19
CA GLN A 32 10.42 43.12 -9.97
C GLN A 32 11.76 43.81 -10.23
N PRO A 33 12.15 44.83 -9.43
CA PRO A 33 13.49 45.37 -9.49
C PRO A 33 14.47 44.32 -8.97
N ALA A 34 15.52 44.08 -9.76
CA ALA A 34 16.66 43.30 -9.37
C ALA A 34 17.40 44.00 -8.23
N THR A 35 17.32 43.46 -7.01
CA THR A 35 18.19 43.87 -5.92
C THR A 35 19.53 43.18 -6.13
N ALA A 36 20.43 43.89 -6.82
CA ALA A 36 21.81 43.50 -7.01
C ALA A 36 22.54 43.45 -5.65
N ALA A 37 23.38 42.44 -5.54
CA ALA A 37 24.18 42.08 -4.39
C ALA A 37 25.00 43.28 -3.85
N GLY A 38 24.86 43.51 -2.54
CA GLY A 38 25.76 44.37 -1.79
C GLY A 38 27.16 43.74 -1.73
N THR A 39 28.11 44.42 -2.36
CA THR A 39 29.54 44.21 -2.20
C THR A 39 29.96 44.77 -0.83
N GLY A 40 30.08 43.92 0.19
CA GLY A 40 30.84 44.23 1.42
C GLY A 40 32.31 43.89 1.16
N ALA A 41 33.18 44.87 0.93
CA ALA A 41 33.89 45.64 1.96
C ALA A 41 34.90 44.78 2.74
N THR A 42 36.11 44.76 2.17
CA THR A 42 37.44 44.72 2.78
C THR A 42 37.52 44.81 4.31
N GLY A 43 38.15 43.78 4.89
CA GLY A 43 39.37 43.92 5.69
C GLY A 43 39.25 44.61 7.04
N THR A 44 39.30 43.82 8.12
CA THR A 44 40.03 44.21 9.33
C THR A 44 40.60 42.94 9.96
N ALA A 45 41.93 42.85 9.92
CA ALA A 45 42.71 41.86 10.63
C ALA A 45 42.61 42.12 12.14
N VAL A 46 42.26 41.11 12.92
CA VAL A 46 42.40 41.11 14.37
C VAL A 46 43.19 39.88 14.78
N ALA A 47 44.09 40.14 15.71
CA ALA A 47 45.21 39.34 16.18
C ALA A 47 44.87 37.91 16.61
N ALA A 48 45.84 37.04 16.37
CA ALA A 48 45.94 35.69 16.87
C ALA A 48 46.10 35.66 18.40
N PRO A 49 45.32 34.84 19.12
CA PRO A 49 45.74 34.30 20.40
C PRO A 49 46.43 32.94 20.19
N GLU A 50 47.51 32.75 20.94
CA GLU A 50 48.28 31.51 21.13
C GLU A 50 47.40 30.26 21.15
N ALA A 51 47.71 29.33 20.24
CA ALA A 51 47.11 28.02 20.18
C ALA A 51 47.74 27.12 21.24
N GLU A 52 46.92 26.67 22.19
CA GLU A 52 47.24 25.54 23.05
C GLU A 52 47.46 24.26 22.20
N PRO A 53 48.28 23.30 22.66
CA PRO A 53 48.49 22.04 21.95
C PRO A 53 47.18 21.26 21.87
N GLY A 54 46.54 21.30 20.70
CA GLY A 54 45.27 20.61 20.44
C GLY A 54 45.39 19.11 20.67
N GLU A 55 44.41 18.55 21.37
CA GLU A 55 44.20 17.11 21.50
C GLU A 55 44.28 16.43 20.12
N PRO A 56 44.93 15.25 20.01
CA PRO A 56 45.05 14.53 18.76
C PRO A 56 43.67 14.27 18.18
N ALA A 57 43.44 14.81 16.97
CA ALA A 57 42.18 14.72 16.25
C ALA A 57 41.68 13.26 16.22
N GLU A 58 40.44 13.07 16.69
CA GLU A 58 39.74 11.79 16.63
C GLU A 58 39.73 11.30 15.17
N ALA A 59 40.23 10.08 14.97
CA ALA A 59 40.40 9.53 13.64
C ALA A 59 39.07 9.48 12.90
N PRO A 60 39.02 9.84 11.60
CA PRO A 60 37.78 9.83 10.84
C PRO A 60 37.17 8.42 10.81
N PRO A 61 35.84 8.29 10.88
CA PRO A 61 35.18 6.99 10.83
C PRO A 61 35.53 6.26 9.53
N ALA A 62 35.75 4.95 9.63
CA ALA A 62 36.10 4.12 8.49
C ALA A 62 35.05 4.22 7.35
N PRO A 63 35.48 4.17 6.09
CA PRO A 63 34.58 4.26 4.94
C PRO A 63 33.58 3.10 4.92
N ALA A 64 32.33 3.39 4.56
CA ALA A 64 31.30 2.37 4.41
C ALA A 64 31.73 1.30 3.40
N SER A 65 31.76 0.04 3.85
CA SER A 65 32.18 -1.08 3.01
C SER A 65 31.06 -1.45 2.03
N LEU A 66 31.26 -1.17 0.74
CA LEU A 66 30.31 -1.48 -0.35
C LEU A 66 30.38 -2.95 -0.83
N ALA A 67 31.17 -3.79 -0.16
CA ALA A 67 31.43 -5.18 -0.58
C ALA A 67 30.27 -6.15 -0.24
N THR A 68 29.19 -5.68 0.37
CA THR A 68 27.96 -6.47 0.50
C THR A 68 27.34 -6.61 -0.89
N GLY A 69 27.40 -7.81 -1.47
CA GLY A 69 26.84 -8.12 -2.78
C GLY A 69 25.38 -7.68 -2.93
N PRO A 70 24.84 -7.64 -4.17
CA PRO A 70 23.52 -7.07 -4.43
C PRO A 70 22.47 -7.78 -3.56
N LEU A 71 21.88 -7.05 -2.61
CA LEU A 71 20.71 -7.48 -1.87
C LEU A 71 19.68 -7.94 -2.91
N ARG A 72 19.35 -9.23 -2.92
CA ARG A 72 18.24 -9.73 -3.75
C ARG A 72 17.02 -8.90 -3.41
N ALA A 73 16.48 -8.18 -4.39
CA ALA A 73 15.25 -7.43 -4.21
C ALA A 73 14.16 -8.43 -3.81
N ASN A 74 13.71 -8.37 -2.56
CA ASN A 74 12.61 -9.18 -2.07
C ASN A 74 11.31 -8.60 -2.65
N ILE A 75 10.91 -9.08 -3.83
CA ILE A 75 9.68 -8.67 -4.49
C ILE A 75 8.52 -9.14 -3.62
N PRO A 76 7.65 -8.24 -3.12
CA PRO A 76 6.53 -8.64 -2.30
C PRO A 76 5.57 -9.52 -3.09
N VAL A 77 5.21 -10.68 -2.54
CA VAL A 77 4.11 -11.50 -3.07
C VAL A 77 2.81 -10.83 -2.66
N LEU A 78 2.16 -10.13 -3.60
CA LEU A 78 0.88 -9.47 -3.34
C LEU A 78 -0.28 -10.45 -3.59
N PRO A 79 -1.38 -10.41 -2.82
CA PRO A 79 -2.57 -11.23 -3.02
C PRO A 79 -3.41 -10.75 -4.20
N ASP A 80 -3.98 -11.67 -4.96
CA ASP A 80 -4.84 -11.29 -6.08
C ASP A 80 -6.10 -10.57 -5.55
N LEU A 81 -6.12 -9.25 -5.71
CA LEU A 81 -7.22 -8.40 -5.25
C LEU A 81 -8.22 -8.29 -6.40
N PRO A 82 -9.55 -8.37 -6.12
CA PRO A 82 -10.57 -8.18 -7.14
C PRO A 82 -10.67 -6.70 -7.50
N LEU A 83 -9.73 -6.22 -8.32
CA LEU A 83 -9.67 -4.83 -8.77
C LEU A 83 -10.53 -4.64 -10.02
N GLY A 84 -11.12 -3.47 -10.16
CA GLY A 84 -11.88 -3.10 -11.35
C GLY A 84 -11.02 -3.03 -12.63
N PRO A 85 -11.64 -2.80 -13.79
CA PRO A 85 -10.92 -2.62 -15.05
C PRO A 85 -9.93 -1.45 -14.96
N GLY A 86 -8.80 -1.56 -15.67
CA GLY A 86 -7.77 -0.52 -15.70
C GLY A 86 -6.72 -0.64 -14.58
N PHE A 87 -6.80 -1.67 -13.74
CA PHE A 87 -5.76 -2.03 -12.77
C PHE A 87 -4.95 -3.23 -13.30
N GLU A 88 -3.63 -3.07 -13.31
CA GLU A 88 -2.68 -4.10 -13.74
C GLU A 88 -1.67 -4.36 -12.62
N ARG A 89 -1.21 -5.60 -12.46
CA ARG A 89 -0.15 -5.94 -11.51
C ARG A 89 1.22 -5.63 -12.10
N LEU A 90 2.08 -5.03 -11.29
CA LEU A 90 3.46 -4.74 -11.69
C LEU A 90 4.40 -5.90 -11.33
N PRO A 91 5.34 -6.29 -12.22
CA PRO A 91 6.33 -7.33 -11.94
C PRO A 91 7.23 -7.02 -10.74
N ILE A 92 7.47 -5.72 -10.50
CA ILE A 92 8.27 -5.21 -9.38
C ILE A 92 7.50 -5.19 -8.06
N GLY A 93 6.24 -5.65 -8.07
CA GLY A 93 5.29 -5.50 -6.98
C GLY A 93 4.50 -4.18 -7.08
N GLY A 94 3.26 -4.23 -6.62
CA GLY A 94 2.33 -3.11 -6.68
C GLY A 94 1.34 -3.20 -7.84
N TRP A 95 0.72 -2.06 -8.14
CA TRP A 95 -0.38 -1.95 -9.11
C TRP A 95 -0.21 -0.73 -9.99
N ARG A 96 -0.56 -0.86 -11.26
CA ARG A 96 -0.63 0.22 -12.23
C ARG A 96 -2.08 0.51 -12.57
N LEU A 97 -2.44 1.78 -12.55
CA LEU A 97 -3.71 2.30 -13.01
C LEU A 97 -3.52 2.91 -14.40
N THR A 98 -4.38 2.53 -15.33
CA THR A 98 -4.39 3.00 -16.72
C THR A 98 -5.77 3.54 -17.13
N GLY A 99 -5.90 4.03 -18.36
CA GLY A 99 -7.16 4.56 -18.87
C GLY A 99 -7.65 5.77 -18.07
N ARG A 100 -8.95 5.82 -17.78
CA ARG A 100 -9.56 6.95 -17.04
C ARG A 100 -9.00 7.10 -15.63
N ALA A 101 -8.83 5.97 -14.92
CA ALA A 101 -8.25 5.98 -13.58
C ALA A 101 -6.78 6.47 -13.60
N GLY A 102 -5.98 6.01 -14.57
CA GLY A 102 -4.61 6.53 -14.82
C GLY A 102 -4.58 8.02 -15.23
N GLY A 103 -5.64 8.47 -15.91
CA GLY A 103 -5.90 9.85 -16.30
C GLY A 103 -6.35 10.78 -15.18
N GLY A 104 -6.47 10.30 -13.94
CA GLY A 104 -6.97 11.09 -12.80
C GLY A 104 -8.50 11.25 -12.75
N GLU A 105 -9.22 10.62 -13.67
CA GLU A 105 -10.68 10.52 -13.68
C GLU A 105 -11.12 9.21 -13.04
N ALA A 106 -10.70 8.98 -11.79
CA ALA A 106 -11.12 7.81 -11.04
C ALA A 106 -12.61 7.90 -10.72
N ASP A 107 -13.41 7.02 -11.31
CA ASP A 107 -14.82 6.84 -10.94
C ASP A 107 -14.95 6.20 -9.55
N HIS A 108 -16.18 6.07 -9.07
CA HIS A 108 -16.44 5.52 -7.74
C HIS A 108 -15.88 4.10 -7.58
N ALA A 109 -16.01 3.25 -8.59
CA ALA A 109 -15.50 1.87 -8.57
C ALA A 109 -13.96 1.83 -8.52
N SER A 110 -13.29 2.69 -9.27
CA SER A 110 -11.83 2.84 -9.24
C SER A 110 -11.37 3.34 -7.88
N ARG A 111 -12.09 4.29 -7.28
CA ARG A 111 -11.78 4.80 -5.95
C ARG A 111 -11.88 3.70 -4.88
N LEU A 112 -12.94 2.89 -4.90
CA LEU A 112 -13.10 1.74 -4.00
C LEU A 112 -11.99 0.70 -4.18
N SER A 113 -11.52 0.49 -5.42
CA SER A 113 -10.39 -0.40 -5.71
C SER A 113 -9.09 0.15 -5.08
N ILE A 114 -8.84 1.46 -5.17
CA ILE A 114 -7.68 2.12 -4.52
C ILE A 114 -7.80 2.04 -3.00
N GLU A 115 -8.98 2.27 -2.42
CA GLU A 115 -9.23 2.12 -0.98
C GLU A 115 -8.99 0.67 -0.51
N THR A 116 -9.38 -0.31 -1.32
CA THR A 116 -9.11 -1.74 -1.06
C THR A 116 -7.60 -2.03 -1.03
N ILE A 117 -6.85 -1.48 -1.99
CA ILE A 117 -5.38 -1.54 -2.00
C ILE A 117 -4.82 -0.88 -0.73
N GLY A 118 -5.32 0.30 -0.37
CA GLY A 118 -4.91 1.04 0.83
C GLY A 118 -5.08 0.22 2.11
N ARG A 119 -6.23 -0.45 2.26
CA ARG A 119 -6.52 -1.34 3.39
C ARG A 119 -5.55 -2.50 3.47
N TYR A 120 -5.37 -3.21 2.35
CA TYR A 120 -4.42 -4.31 2.27
C TYR A 120 -3.00 -3.87 2.65
N LEU A 121 -2.54 -2.72 2.16
CA LEU A 121 -1.21 -2.20 2.47
C LEU A 121 -1.07 -1.76 3.93
N ALA A 122 -2.14 -1.23 4.54
CA ALA A 122 -2.16 -0.84 5.94
C ALA A 122 -2.01 -2.06 6.87
N GLU A 123 -2.72 -3.14 6.56
CA GLU A 123 -2.77 -4.37 7.37
C GLU A 123 -1.59 -5.31 7.10
N GLY A 124 -1.21 -5.48 5.84
CA GLY A 124 -0.30 -6.54 5.39
C GLY A 124 1.15 -6.12 5.21
N THR A 125 1.47 -4.84 5.27
CA THR A 125 2.83 -4.36 4.99
C THR A 125 3.35 -3.40 6.05
N THR A 126 4.64 -3.47 6.32
CA THR A 126 5.38 -2.49 7.11
C THR A 126 6.40 -1.80 6.21
N GLY A 127 6.15 -0.54 5.86
CA GLY A 127 7.05 0.23 4.98
C GLY A 127 6.35 1.41 4.29
N ARG A 128 7.14 2.16 3.51
CA ARG A 128 6.64 3.29 2.70
C ARG A 128 6.15 2.79 1.34
N VAL A 129 4.99 3.30 0.94
CA VAL A 129 4.37 3.07 -0.37
C VAL A 129 4.71 4.26 -1.25
N THR A 130 5.16 4.00 -2.47
CA THR A 130 5.48 5.06 -3.43
C THR A 130 4.39 5.14 -4.48
N VAL A 131 3.84 6.33 -4.72
CA VAL A 131 2.92 6.61 -5.82
C VAL A 131 3.66 7.38 -6.91
N ILE A 132 3.81 6.76 -8.07
CA ILE A 132 4.46 7.36 -9.25
C ILE A 132 3.36 7.78 -10.22
N ALA A 133 3.37 9.04 -10.64
CA ALA A 133 2.36 9.57 -11.55
C ALA A 133 3.00 10.05 -12.85
N GLN A 134 2.52 9.51 -13.97
CA GLN A 134 2.93 9.87 -15.33
C GLN A 134 1.73 10.43 -16.08
N VAL A 135 1.97 11.43 -16.92
CA VAL A 135 0.94 12.01 -17.77
C VAL A 135 1.38 12.06 -19.21
N ALA A 136 0.45 11.89 -20.14
CA ALA A 136 0.74 11.92 -21.56
C ALA A 136 1.08 13.34 -22.06
N GLY A 137 0.49 14.40 -21.51
CA GLY A 137 0.68 15.76 -22.02
C GLY A 137 0.38 16.88 -21.03
N PRO A 138 0.47 18.15 -21.49
CA PRO A 138 0.95 18.59 -22.80
C PRO A 138 2.47 18.45 -22.99
N ALA A 139 2.93 18.31 -24.25
CA ALA A 139 4.37 18.19 -24.58
C ALA A 139 5.11 19.52 -24.43
N GLU A 140 4.47 20.58 -24.89
CA GLU A 140 5.05 21.93 -24.99
C GLU A 140 5.21 22.62 -23.64
N ASP A 141 4.54 22.10 -22.60
CA ASP A 141 4.60 22.65 -21.26
C ASP A 141 4.89 21.56 -20.20
N PRO A 142 6.17 21.27 -19.94
CA PRO A 142 6.57 20.29 -18.93
C PRO A 142 6.14 20.72 -17.51
N SER A 143 5.97 22.02 -17.26
CA SER A 143 5.53 22.52 -15.95
C SER A 143 4.05 22.19 -15.71
N VAL A 144 3.20 22.34 -16.73
CA VAL A 144 1.81 21.88 -16.67
C VAL A 144 1.76 20.37 -16.52
N ALA A 145 2.51 19.61 -17.31
CA ALA A 145 2.55 18.15 -17.18
C ALA A 145 2.94 17.71 -15.75
N ARG A 146 3.95 18.37 -15.16
CA ARG A 146 4.39 18.07 -13.78
C ARG A 146 3.30 18.39 -12.76
N ARG A 147 2.63 19.55 -12.86
CA ARG A 147 1.51 19.92 -11.98
C ARG A 147 0.34 18.96 -12.10
N THR A 148 -0.03 18.56 -13.31
CA THR A 148 -1.08 17.58 -13.56
C THR A 148 -0.73 16.23 -12.94
N SER A 149 0.50 15.74 -13.12
CA SER A 149 0.95 14.48 -12.51
C SER A 149 0.88 14.52 -10.97
N LEU A 150 1.23 15.66 -10.37
CA LEU A 150 1.14 15.83 -8.91
C LEU A 150 -0.32 15.83 -8.43
N ALA A 151 -1.21 16.56 -9.11
CA ALA A 151 -2.62 16.60 -8.76
C ALA A 151 -3.23 15.17 -8.77
N ARG A 152 -2.90 14.38 -9.80
CA ARG A 152 -3.32 12.97 -9.91
C ARG A 152 -2.76 12.10 -8.77
N ALA A 153 -1.48 12.26 -8.44
CA ALA A 153 -0.86 11.54 -7.32
C ALA A 153 -1.53 11.86 -5.97
N VAL A 154 -1.93 13.13 -5.76
CA VAL A 154 -2.65 13.56 -4.55
C VAL A 154 -4.04 12.93 -4.46
N LEU A 155 -4.76 12.80 -5.58
CA LEU A 155 -6.05 12.10 -5.61
C LEU A 155 -5.90 10.63 -5.20
N VAL A 156 -4.93 9.91 -5.76
CA VAL A 156 -4.64 8.52 -5.36
C VAL A 156 -4.26 8.43 -3.89
N LYS A 157 -3.40 9.34 -3.39
CA LYS A 157 -3.04 9.41 -1.96
C LYS A 157 -4.28 9.55 -1.08
N SER A 158 -5.21 10.43 -1.45
CA SER A 158 -6.43 10.64 -0.66
C SER A 158 -7.29 9.36 -0.58
N ALA A 159 -7.40 8.61 -1.67
CA ALA A 159 -8.12 7.34 -1.70
C ALA A 159 -7.39 6.24 -0.91
N LEU A 160 -6.06 6.14 -1.01
CA LEU A 160 -5.28 5.21 -0.17
C LEU A 160 -5.45 5.49 1.32
N VAL A 161 -5.47 6.78 1.70
CA VAL A 161 -5.76 7.20 3.08
C VAL A 161 -7.19 6.85 3.48
N GLY A 162 -8.16 7.00 2.57
CA GLY A 162 -9.54 6.52 2.78
C GLY A 162 -9.62 5.00 3.03
N GLY A 163 -8.68 4.23 2.48
CA GLY A 163 -8.49 2.81 2.75
C GLY A 163 -7.85 2.48 4.11
N GLY A 164 -7.41 3.49 4.87
CA GLY A 164 -6.77 3.31 6.18
C GLY A 164 -5.24 3.33 6.15
N LEU A 165 -4.60 3.57 4.98
CA LEU A 165 -3.15 3.69 4.90
C LEU A 165 -2.69 5.04 5.47
N PRO A 166 -1.81 5.10 6.49
CA PRO A 166 -1.33 6.37 7.04
C PRO A 166 -0.67 7.24 5.98
N GLY A 167 -1.10 8.50 5.85
CA GLY A 167 -0.59 9.43 4.83
C GLY A 167 0.91 9.72 4.92
N THR A 168 1.53 9.51 6.09
CA THR A 168 2.98 9.62 6.33
C THR A 168 3.77 8.47 5.73
N ARG A 169 3.12 7.34 5.44
CA ARG A 169 3.70 6.17 4.75
C ARG A 169 3.61 6.27 3.22
N ILE A 170 3.05 7.34 2.66
CA ILE A 170 2.82 7.49 1.23
C ILE A 170 3.70 8.61 0.67
N ASP A 171 4.69 8.20 -0.13
CA ASP A 171 5.60 9.10 -0.84
C ASP A 171 5.08 9.35 -2.27
N LEU A 172 5.02 10.61 -2.69
CA LEU A 172 4.57 10.99 -4.03
C LEU A 172 5.75 11.29 -4.94
N ARG A 173 5.75 10.68 -6.12
CA ARG A 173 6.74 10.89 -7.19
C ARG A 173 6.04 11.30 -8.48
N PRO A 174 5.64 12.58 -8.61
CA PRO A 174 5.16 13.10 -9.89
C PRO A 174 6.30 13.07 -10.89
N MET A 175 6.12 12.42 -12.04
CA MET A 175 7.11 12.38 -13.12
C MET A 175 6.86 13.47 -14.16
N GLY A 176 5.60 13.88 -14.34
CA GLY A 176 5.19 14.71 -15.46
C GLY A 176 5.10 13.89 -16.74
N ARG A 177 5.50 14.48 -17.87
CA ARG A 177 5.56 13.79 -19.15
C ARG A 177 6.84 12.95 -19.25
N THR A 178 6.68 11.67 -19.59
CA THR A 178 7.79 10.75 -19.86
C THR A 178 7.86 10.42 -21.35
N ALA A 179 8.91 9.72 -21.77
CA ALA A 179 9.10 9.33 -23.17
C ALA A 179 7.97 8.43 -23.70
N GLU A 180 7.36 7.64 -22.83
CA GLU A 180 6.23 6.75 -23.16
C GLU A 180 4.92 7.50 -23.43
N ALA A 181 4.86 8.80 -23.09
CA ALA A 181 3.73 9.70 -23.35
C ALA A 181 2.35 9.09 -23.01
N ARG A 182 2.25 8.46 -21.84
CA ARG A 182 1.03 7.78 -21.37
C ARG A 182 0.54 8.31 -20.03
N ASP A 183 -0.76 8.18 -19.81
CA ASP A 183 -1.39 8.43 -18.52
C ASP A 183 -1.36 7.15 -17.68
N ALA A 184 -0.52 7.14 -16.64
CA ALA A 184 -0.35 5.98 -15.77
C ALA A 184 -0.06 6.41 -14.33
N LEU A 185 -0.60 5.66 -13.38
CA LEU A 185 -0.36 5.83 -11.95
C LEU A 185 0.08 4.50 -11.35
N ASP A 186 1.29 4.44 -10.83
CA ASP A 186 1.84 3.22 -10.23
C ASP A 186 1.85 3.36 -8.70
N ILE A 187 1.26 2.39 -8.01
CA ILE A 187 1.28 2.23 -6.56
C ILE A 187 2.28 1.11 -6.26
N ILE A 188 3.48 1.48 -5.83
CA ILE A 188 4.56 0.54 -5.52
C ILE A 188 4.48 0.18 -4.03
N ALA A 189 4.23 -1.10 -3.77
CA ALA A 189 4.24 -1.65 -2.42
C ALA A 189 5.67 -1.66 -1.85
N PRO A 190 5.84 -1.53 -0.51
CA PRO A 190 7.15 -1.69 0.09
C PRO A 190 7.69 -3.11 -0.18
N PRO A 191 9.03 -3.28 -0.21
CA PRO A 191 9.62 -4.60 -0.34
C PRO A 191 9.08 -5.52 0.77
N ALA A 192 8.88 -6.80 0.46
CA ALA A 192 8.47 -7.74 1.48
C ALA A 192 9.50 -7.73 2.61
N ARG A 193 9.02 -7.75 3.86
CA ARG A 193 9.92 -8.02 4.97
C ARG A 193 10.57 -9.38 4.69
N PRO A 194 11.89 -9.55 4.87
CA PRO A 194 12.41 -10.90 5.06
C PRO A 194 11.54 -11.55 6.14
N ALA A 195 11.08 -12.79 5.94
CA ALA A 195 10.39 -13.51 7.00
C ALA A 195 11.24 -13.27 8.26
N ARG A 196 10.64 -12.67 9.30
CA ARG A 196 11.30 -12.64 10.60
C ARG A 196 11.79 -14.05 10.80
N ASP A 197 13.07 -14.25 11.09
CA ASP A 197 13.58 -15.56 11.48
C ASP A 197 12.58 -16.10 12.50
N GLU A 198 11.71 -16.99 12.02
CA GLU A 198 10.81 -17.71 12.89
C GLU A 198 11.80 -18.43 13.79
N PRO A 199 11.73 -18.24 15.12
CA PRO A 199 12.59 -19.00 16.02
C PRO A 199 12.51 -20.43 15.53
N PRO A 200 13.64 -21.07 15.19
CA PRO A 200 13.63 -22.41 14.63
C PRO A 200 12.67 -23.22 15.49
N PRO A 201 11.74 -23.99 14.88
CA PRO A 201 10.73 -24.72 15.62
C PRO A 201 11.43 -25.37 16.82
N PRO A 202 10.89 -25.22 18.05
CA PRO A 202 11.56 -25.69 19.25
C PRO A 202 12.05 -27.09 18.93
N ALA A 203 13.37 -27.28 19.04
CA ALA A 203 13.99 -28.55 18.66
C ALA A 203 13.11 -29.67 19.22
N PRO A 204 12.72 -30.66 18.41
CA PRO A 204 11.83 -31.72 18.86
C PRO A 204 12.35 -32.17 20.22
N GLU A 205 11.51 -32.08 21.25
CA GLU A 205 11.91 -32.38 22.62
C GLU A 205 12.71 -33.68 22.55
N PRO A 206 13.95 -33.71 23.07
CA PRO A 206 14.73 -34.94 23.06
C PRO A 206 13.82 -36.02 23.63
N PRO A 207 13.69 -37.18 22.94
CA PRO A 207 12.76 -38.21 23.36
C PRO A 207 13.00 -38.47 24.85
N PRO A 208 11.92 -38.64 25.65
CA PRO A 208 12.05 -38.82 27.08
C PRO A 208 13.11 -39.88 27.31
N ILE A 209 14.19 -39.48 28.02
CA ILE A 209 15.28 -40.39 28.37
C ILE A 209 14.58 -41.61 28.96
N PRO A 210 14.72 -42.80 28.35
CA PRO A 210 14.08 -43.98 28.89
C PRO A 210 14.53 -44.10 30.34
N PRO A 211 13.61 -44.37 31.29
CA PRO A 211 13.99 -44.54 32.68
C PRO A 211 15.17 -45.52 32.73
N PRO A 212 16.18 -45.26 33.57
CA PRO A 212 17.30 -46.17 33.72
C PRO A 212 16.73 -47.58 33.91
N PRO A 213 17.30 -48.60 33.23
CA PRO A 213 16.83 -49.97 33.36
C PRO A 213 16.70 -50.28 34.85
N ALA A 214 15.48 -50.65 35.25
CA ALA A 214 15.20 -50.99 36.64
C ALA A 214 16.26 -51.97 37.10
N GLU A 215 17.01 -51.56 38.13
CA GLU A 215 17.97 -52.40 38.81
C GLU A 215 17.29 -53.75 39.08
N PRO A 216 17.92 -54.88 38.72
CA PRO A 216 17.28 -56.17 38.82
C PRO A 216 16.82 -56.41 40.25
N ALA A 217 15.50 -56.40 40.43
CA ALA A 217 14.87 -56.66 41.71
C ALA A 217 15.39 -58.01 42.25
N PRO A 218 15.72 -58.09 43.55
CA PRO A 218 16.10 -59.35 44.17
C PRO A 218 15.00 -60.39 43.93
N ARG A 219 15.48 -61.55 43.46
CA ARG A 219 14.73 -62.74 43.09
C ARG A 219 13.64 -63.06 44.12
N ALA A 220 12.42 -63.21 43.62
CA ALA A 220 11.18 -63.42 44.35
C ALA A 220 11.22 -64.52 45.42
N ALA A 221 10.61 -64.22 46.58
CA ALA A 221 9.88 -65.21 47.37
C ALA A 221 8.38 -65.05 47.06
N ALA A 222 7.80 -66.07 46.44
CA ALA A 222 6.36 -66.23 46.20
C ALA A 222 5.70 -66.97 47.39
N PRO A 223 4.38 -67.25 47.39
CA PRO A 223 3.23 -66.36 47.16
C PRO A 223 2.17 -66.50 48.29
N ALA A 224 1.27 -65.53 48.42
CA ALA A 224 0.00 -65.75 49.13
C ALA A 224 -1.18 -65.20 48.32
N ARG A 225 -2.19 -66.07 48.23
CA ARG A 225 -3.41 -66.03 47.41
C ARG A 225 -4.44 -65.04 47.95
N GLY A 226 -5.33 -64.57 47.07
CA GLY A 226 -6.64 -64.01 47.42
C GLY A 226 -7.13 -63.06 46.33
N SER A 227 -8.13 -63.44 45.52
CA SER A 227 -9.55 -63.06 45.69
C SER A 227 -9.80 -61.55 45.57
N ALA A 228 -10.79 -61.02 44.86
CA ALA A 228 -11.85 -61.54 44.02
C ALA A 228 -12.46 -60.35 43.26
N ALA A 229 -13.11 -60.67 42.14
CA ALA A 229 -14.25 -60.01 41.49
C ALA A 229 -14.69 -58.59 41.92
N ARG A 230 -14.89 -57.71 40.91
CA ARG A 230 -16.26 -57.27 40.55
C ARG A 230 -16.34 -56.53 39.20
N PRO A 231 -17.35 -56.81 38.36
CA PRO A 231 -17.64 -56.09 37.12
C PRO A 231 -18.80 -55.09 37.29
N GLY A 232 -18.94 -54.17 36.34
CA GLY A 232 -20.22 -53.52 36.01
C GLY A 232 -20.23 -52.00 36.17
N GLY A 233 -20.45 -51.29 35.05
CA GLY A 233 -20.62 -49.84 35.04
C GLY A 233 -20.88 -49.29 33.65
N THR A 234 -21.94 -49.77 33.00
CA THR A 234 -22.47 -49.27 31.72
C THR A 234 -23.36 -48.05 31.95
N GLY A 235 -23.23 -47.01 31.13
CA GLY A 235 -24.21 -45.92 30.97
C GLY A 235 -23.54 -44.60 30.60
N ALA A 236 -24.04 -43.73 29.73
CA ALA A 236 -25.07 -43.71 28.69
C ALA A 236 -24.84 -42.37 27.94
N PRO A 237 -25.24 -42.21 26.66
CA PRO A 237 -24.98 -41.01 25.87
C PRO A 237 -26.17 -40.03 25.89
N ALA A 238 -25.89 -38.73 26.06
CA ALA A 238 -26.80 -37.61 25.80
C ALA A 238 -25.91 -36.36 25.61
N ARG A 239 -26.16 -35.38 24.75
CA ARG A 239 -27.38 -34.93 24.08
C ARG A 239 -26.95 -34.00 22.94
N ALA A 240 -27.60 -34.11 21.78
CA ALA A 240 -27.44 -33.19 20.67
C ALA A 240 -28.01 -31.80 21.00
N THR A 241 -27.34 -30.75 20.50
CA THR A 241 -27.86 -29.38 20.48
C THR A 241 -27.93 -28.92 19.02
N PRO A 242 -29.12 -28.81 18.40
CA PRO A 242 -29.29 -28.04 17.18
C PRO A 242 -30.00 -26.72 17.51
N GLY A 243 -29.51 -25.62 16.94
CA GLY A 243 -30.30 -24.39 16.87
C GLY A 243 -29.47 -23.12 16.91
N ASN A 244 -29.13 -22.59 15.74
CA ASN A 244 -29.51 -21.20 15.49
C ASN A 244 -29.67 -20.96 13.98
N ALA A 245 -30.93 -20.98 13.53
CA ALA A 245 -31.33 -20.43 12.25
C ALA A 245 -31.69 -18.96 12.48
N THR A 246 -31.12 -18.06 11.71
CA THR A 246 -31.58 -16.68 11.58
C THR A 246 -31.89 -16.39 10.12
N PRO A 247 -33.17 -16.36 9.72
CA PRO A 247 -33.61 -15.67 8.52
C PRO A 247 -34.39 -14.42 8.93
N GLY A 248 -33.97 -13.25 8.50
CA GLY A 248 -34.74 -12.04 8.77
C GLY A 248 -34.03 -10.76 8.38
N GLY A 249 -34.34 -10.26 7.18
CA GLY A 249 -33.83 -8.98 6.71
C GLY A 249 -34.47 -8.57 5.38
N ALA A 250 -35.80 -8.65 5.32
CA ALA A 250 -36.58 -8.08 4.24
C ALA A 250 -36.57 -6.55 4.31
N GLY A 251 -36.50 -5.91 3.13
CA GLY A 251 -37.23 -4.68 2.86
C GLY A 251 -36.54 -3.37 3.25
N SER A 252 -36.10 -2.63 2.24
CA SER A 252 -36.27 -1.16 2.21
C SER A 252 -36.26 -0.64 0.77
N ALA A 253 -37.48 -0.42 0.28
CA ALA A 253 -37.96 0.70 -0.52
C ALA A 253 -36.98 1.44 -1.47
N ARG A 254 -37.24 1.28 -2.77
CA ARG A 254 -37.31 2.40 -3.73
C ARG A 254 -38.54 3.24 -3.38
N PRO A 255 -38.48 4.59 -3.37
CA PRO A 255 -38.77 5.40 -4.58
C PRO A 255 -37.91 6.69 -4.60
N GLY A 256 -37.84 7.53 -5.63
CA GLY A 256 -38.63 7.67 -6.85
C GLY A 256 -37.93 8.67 -7.77
N ALA A 257 -38.28 8.61 -9.04
CA ALA A 257 -37.88 9.58 -10.05
C ALA A 257 -38.88 10.75 -10.05
N PRO A 258 -38.42 12.00 -10.15
CA PRO A 258 -39.24 13.07 -10.70
C PRO A 258 -38.93 13.24 -12.19
N GLY A 259 -39.99 13.09 -13.00
CA GLY A 259 -40.01 13.55 -14.38
C GLY A 259 -40.11 15.07 -14.48
N GLY A 260 -39.60 15.59 -15.59
CA GLY A 260 -39.82 16.94 -16.11
C GLY A 260 -39.34 16.91 -17.56
N GLN A 261 -40.21 16.66 -18.54
CA GLN A 261 -41.18 17.58 -19.14
C GLN A 261 -40.50 18.77 -19.81
N THR A 262 -40.18 18.55 -21.08
CA THR A 262 -39.90 19.51 -22.15
C THR A 262 -41.11 20.41 -22.42
N PRO A 263 -40.87 21.62 -22.91
CA PRO A 263 -41.49 22.14 -24.13
C PRO A 263 -40.59 21.96 -25.34
#